data_AF-A0A9X8YPI3-F1
#
_entry.id   AF-A0A9X8YPI3-F1
#
_cell.length_a   1.000
_cell.length_b   1.000
_cell.length_c   1.000
_cell.angle_alpha   90.00
_cell.angle_beta   90.00
_cell.angle_gamma   90.00
#
_symmetry.space_group_name_H-M   'P 1'
#
loop_
_entity.id
_entity.type
_entity.pdbx_description
1 polymer ?
#
loop_
_entity_poly.entity_id
_entity_poly.type
_entity_poly.pdbx_seq_one_letter_code
_entity_poly.pdbx_strand_id
1 'polypeptide(L)' 'SDTVKARYVDKELSNQYVPRGNRRKVRAQVAIYEYLKALEQPGQ' A
#
# COMPACT_ATOMS: atom_id res chain seq x y z
N SER A 1 -4.30 2.74 -1.91
CA SER A 1 -3.08 3.09 -2.67
C SER A 1 -1.89 2.97 -1.74
N ASP A 2 -0.82 2.27 -2.14
CA ASP A 2 0.38 2.03 -1.34
C ASP A 2 1.29 3.26 -1.32
N THR A 3 1.83 3.60 -0.15
CA THR A 3 2.75 4.74 0.05
C THR A 3 4.01 4.34 0.82
N VAL A 4 4.35 3.05 0.86
CA VAL A 4 5.44 2.50 1.68
C VAL A 4 6.39 1.65 0.83
N LYS A 5 5.88 0.83 -0.07
CA LYS A 5 6.65 -0.09 -0.92
C LYS A 5 6.44 0.12 -2.41
N ALA A 6 5.46 0.93 -2.83
CA ALA A 6 5.33 1.34 -4.22
C ALA A 6 6.55 2.15 -4.69
N ARG A 7 6.96 1.91 -5.94
CA ARG A 7 8.05 2.62 -6.62
C ARG A 7 7.61 3.07 -8.01
N TYR A 8 8.19 4.16 -8.49
CA TYR A 8 8.05 4.59 -9.87
C TYR A 8 8.97 3.78 -10.78
N VAL A 9 8.44 3.44 -11.96
CA VAL A 9 9.22 2.98 -13.09
C VAL A 9 9.37 4.18 -14.02
N ASP A 10 10.59 4.64 -14.20
CA ASP A 10 10.94 5.74 -15.09
C ASP A 10 12.00 5.28 -16.09
N LYS A 11 12.26 6.12 -17.10
CA LYS A 11 13.22 5.82 -18.17
C LYS A 11 14.66 5.75 -17.65
N GLU A 12 14.93 6.34 -16.49
CA GLU A 12 16.21 6.31 -15.78
C GLU A 12 16.40 5.04 -14.93
N LEU A 13 15.38 4.18 -14.81
CA LEU A 13 15.38 3.00 -13.93
C LEU A 13 15.71 3.34 -12.47
N SER A 14 15.28 4.51 -12.01
CA SER A 14 15.69 5.07 -10.71
C SER A 14 15.11 4.31 -9.51
N ASN A 15 14.00 3.59 -9.70
CA ASN A 15 13.30 2.83 -8.67
C ASN A 15 12.94 3.67 -7.43
N GLN A 16 12.69 4.97 -7.59
CA GLN A 16 12.31 5.85 -6.48
C GLN A 16 11.00 5.41 -5.82
N TYR A 17 10.95 5.49 -4.50
CA TYR A 17 9.71 5.23 -3.75
C TYR A 17 8.66 6.30 -4.01
N VAL A 18 7.40 5.89 -4.07
CA VAL A 18 6.27 6.82 -4.23
C VAL A 18 6.16 7.73 -2.99
N PRO A 19 6.19 9.06 -3.14
CA PRO A 19 6.07 9.98 -2.03
C PRO A 19 4.67 9.94 -1.43
N ARG A 20 4.61 9.98 -0.09
CA ARG A 20 3.35 9.91 0.65
C ARG A 20 2.57 11.23 0.65
N GLY A 21 3.28 12.36 0.71
CA GLY A 21 2.67 13.67 1.02
C GLY A 21 1.85 13.61 2.32
N ASN A 22 0.69 14.28 2.33
CA ASN A 22 -0.25 14.26 3.46
C ASN A 22 -1.24 13.08 3.45
N ARG A 23 -1.03 12.08 2.57
CA ARG A 23 -1.87 10.87 2.55
C ARG A 23 -1.49 9.93 3.69
N ARG A 24 -2.40 9.02 4.04
CA ARG A 24 -2.16 8.00 5.07
C ARG A 24 -0.95 7.14 4.69
N LYS A 25 -0.17 6.72 5.69
CA LYS A 25 0.92 5.75 5.52
C LYS A 25 0.30 4.37 5.35
N VAL A 26 0.29 3.82 4.14
CA VAL A 26 -0.34 2.53 3.82
C VAL A 26 0.66 1.59 3.17
N ARG A 27 0.79 0.38 3.70
CA ARG A 27 1.44 -0.76 3.02
C ARG A 27 0.35 -1.69 2.51
N ALA A 28 0.20 -1.81 1.19
CA ALA A 28 -0.90 -2.51 0.56
C ALA A 28 -0.99 -3.97 1.00
N GLN A 29 0.14 -4.68 1.14
CA GLN A 29 0.14 -6.08 1.60
C GLN A 29 -0.56 -6.25 2.96
N VAL A 30 -0.31 -5.34 3.89
CA VAL A 30 -0.93 -5.37 5.24
C VAL A 30 -2.39 -4.96 5.14
N ALA A 31 -2.69 -3.87 4.42
CA ALA A 31 -4.05 -3.38 4.27
C ALA A 31 -4.97 -4.38 3.55
N ILE A 32 -4.46 -5.13 2.56
CA ILE A 32 -5.19 -6.19 1.87
C ILE A 32 -5.46 -7.35 2.83
N TYR A 33 -4.47 -7.77 3.62
CA TYR A 33 -4.68 -8.79 4.65
C TYR A 33 -5.75 -8.37 5.65
N GLU A 34 -5.68 -7.13 6.17
CA GLU A 34 -6.67 -6.59 7.10
C GLU A 34 -8.06 -6.53 6.47
N TYR A 35 -8.16 -6.13 5.20
CA TYR A 35 -9.42 -6.11 4.46
C TYR A 35 -10.04 -7.50 4.34
N LEU A 36 -9.28 -8.49 3.87
CA LEU A 36 -9.77 -9.86 3.75
C LEU A 36 -10.12 -10.45 5.12
N LYS A 37 -9.27 -10.22 6.13
CA LYS A 37 -9.54 -10.65 7.51
C LYS A 37 -10.82 -10.03 8.08
N ALA A 38 -11.15 -8.79 7.73
CA ALA A 38 -12.37 -8.14 8.19
C ALA A 38 -13.62 -8.71 7.49
N LEU A 39 -13.52 -9.09 6.21
CA LEU A 39 -14.61 -9.71 5.47
C LEU A 39 -14.92 -11.13 5.95
N GLU A 40 -13.87 -11.89 6.29
CA GLU A 40 -13.98 -13.30 6.69
C GLU A 40 -14.24 -13.49 8.19
N GLN A 41 -14.41 -12.42 8.97
CA GLN A 41 -14.83 -12.54 10.36
C GLN A 41 -16.33 -12.87 10.41
N PRO A 42 -16.72 -14.07 10.90
CA PRO A 42 -18.13 -14.37 11.17
C PRO A 42 -18.67 -13.29 12.10
N GLY A 43 -19.86 -12.78 11.79
CA GLY A 43 -20.41 -11.55 12.35
C GLY A 43 -20.16 -11.35 13.86
N GLN A 44 -19.87 -10.09 14.20
CA GLN A 44 -20.31 -9.54 15.49
C GLN A 44 -21.82 -9.77 15.68
#